data_AF-A0A7J4QJL9-F1
#
_entry.id   AF-A0A7J4QJL9-F1
#
_cell.length_a   1.000
_cell.length_b   1.000
_cell.length_c   1.000
_cell.angle_alpha   90.00
_cell.angle_beta   90.00
_cell.angle_gamma   90.00
#
_symmetry.space_group_name_H-M   'P 1'
#
loop_
_entity.id
_entity.type
_entity.pdbx_description
1 polymer ?
#
loop_
_entity_poly.entity_id
_entity_poly.type
_entity_poly.pdbx_seq_one_letter_code
_entity_poly.pdbx_strand_id
1 'polypeptide(L)'
;MARFAPEQANGLWNLYKQEFFQDYGIIGGFGEWPIGIDKGADIDSGPIVNGIGAAATAFGIASAKHMGDMNTYNKLVRTLHVWYSTANFFPENEKLTSGLLAASIRFSATKH
;
A
#
# COMPACT_ATOMS: atom_id res chain seq x y z
N MET A 1 -5.36 -3.53 -16.82
CA MET A 1 -4.17 -3.54 -17.71
C MET A 1 -3.36 -4.82 -17.61
N ALA A 2 -3.05 -5.34 -16.41
CA ALA A 2 -2.24 -6.56 -16.22
C ALA A 2 -2.60 -7.77 -17.12
N ARG A 3 -3.89 -8.01 -17.40
CA ARG A 3 -4.33 -9.09 -18.30
C ARG A 3 -4.33 -8.78 -19.79
N PHE A 4 -4.45 -7.50 -20.17
CA PHE A 4 -4.60 -7.09 -21.57
C PHE A 4 -3.27 -6.64 -22.18
N ALA A 5 -2.28 -6.29 -21.35
CA ALA A 5 -1.00 -5.72 -21.72
C ALA A 5 0.04 -6.00 -20.60
N PRO A 6 0.51 -7.26 -20.45
CA PRO A 6 1.29 -7.68 -19.29
C PRO A 6 2.67 -7.02 -19.20
N GLU A 7 3.34 -6.77 -20.33
CA GLU A 7 4.63 -6.07 -20.35
C GLU A 7 4.51 -4.62 -19.90
N GLN A 8 3.48 -3.92 -20.40
CA GLN A 8 3.19 -2.54 -20.03
C GLN A 8 2.81 -2.45 -18.55
N ALA A 9 2.03 -3.41 -18.04
CA ALA A 9 1.69 -3.47 -16.62
C ALA A 9 2.92 -3.71 -15.73
N ASN A 10 3.86 -4.56 -16.16
CA ASN A 10 5.14 -4.75 -15.47
C ASN A 10 5.98 -3.46 -15.45
N GLY A 11 6.06 -2.75 -16.58
CA GLY A 11 6.74 -1.46 -16.65
C GLY A 11 6.14 -0.44 -15.69
N LEU A 12 4.81 -0.29 -15.69
CA LEU A 12 4.10 0.61 -14.79
C LEU A 12 4.24 0.21 -13.32
N TRP A 13 4.20 -1.08 -12.99
CA TRP A 13 4.41 -1.56 -11.63
C TRP A 13 5.82 -1.25 -11.12
N ASN A 14 6.83 -1.47 -11.95
CA ASN A 14 8.21 -1.18 -11.57
C ASN A 14 8.46 0.33 -11.39
N LEU A 15 7.93 1.17 -12.29
CA LEU A 15 7.99 2.62 -12.14
C LEU A 15 7.26 3.08 -10.87
N TYR A 16 6.05 2.57 -10.63
CA TYR A 16 5.30 2.92 -9.42
C TYR A 16 6.05 2.53 -8.15
N LYS A 17 6.62 1.33 -8.09
CA LYS A 17 7.48 0.94 -6.96
C LYS A 17 8.68 1.85 -6.80
N GLN A 18 9.39 2.14 -7.88
CA GLN A 18 10.59 2.97 -7.83
C GLN A 18 10.30 4.36 -7.26
N GLU A 19 9.19 4.95 -7.68
CA GLU A 19 8.87 6.34 -7.33
C GLU A 19 8.12 6.47 -6.00
N PHE A 20 7.32 5.47 -5.58
CA PHE A 20 6.40 5.61 -4.43
C PHE A 20 6.62 4.61 -3.30
N PHE A 21 7.39 3.53 -3.49
CA PHE A 21 7.57 2.51 -2.46
C PHE A 21 8.67 2.91 -1.47
N GLN A 22 8.28 3.06 -0.21
CA GLN A 22 9.18 3.31 0.91
C GLN A 22 9.50 1.98 1.60
N ASP A 23 10.75 1.55 1.48
CA ASP A 23 11.25 0.29 2.04
C ASP A 23 11.95 0.54 3.38
N TYR A 24 11.47 -0.13 4.44
CA TYR A 24 12.06 -0.09 5.78
C TYR A 24 12.57 -1.47 6.20
N GLY A 25 13.04 -2.26 5.23
CA GLY A 25 13.59 -3.60 5.44
C GLY A 25 12.49 -4.66 5.43
N ILE A 26 12.01 -5.07 6.62
CA ILE A 26 11.01 -6.14 6.74
C ILE A 26 9.56 -5.68 6.52
N ILE A 27 9.34 -4.37 6.59
CA ILE A 27 8.07 -3.68 6.31
C ILE A 27 8.32 -2.62 5.24
N GLY A 28 7.24 -2.13 4.63
CA GLY A 28 7.27 -1.07 3.63
C GLY A 28 5.87 -0.60 3.28
N GLY A 29 5.77 0.51 2.57
CA GLY A 29 4.48 1.11 2.22
C GLY A 29 4.60 2.03 1.03
N PHE A 30 3.46 2.41 0.46
CA PHE A 30 3.41 3.38 -0.63
C PHE A 30 3.06 4.76 -0.09
N GLY A 31 3.86 5.76 -0.49
CA GLY A 31 3.49 7.15 -0.28
C GLY A 31 2.39 7.59 -1.24
N GLU A 32 1.71 8.66 -0.88
CA GLU A 32 0.78 9.35 -1.80
C GLU A 32 1.50 10.19 -2.85
N TRP A 33 2.69 10.65 -2.49
CA TRP A 33 3.57 11.42 -3.35
C TRP A 33 4.84 10.61 -3.65
N PRO A 34 5.48 10.86 -4.81
CA PRO A 34 6.79 10.32 -5.09
C PRO A 34 7.81 10.66 -4.00
N ILE A 35 8.77 9.77 -3.79
CA ILE A 35 9.87 9.96 -2.86
C ILE A 35 10.57 11.29 -3.16
N GLY A 36 10.77 12.11 -2.14
CA GLY A 36 11.40 13.43 -2.27
C GLY A 36 10.42 14.58 -2.56
N ILE A 37 9.13 14.30 -2.75
CA ILE A 37 8.08 15.32 -2.81
C ILE A 37 7.36 15.37 -1.47
N ASP A 38 7.53 16.48 -0.74
CA ASP A 38 6.77 16.75 0.48
C ASP A 38 5.59 17.66 0.13
N LYS A 39 4.41 17.05 0.01
CA LYS A 39 3.13 17.74 -0.02
C LYS A 39 2.31 17.20 1.15
N GLY A 40 1.79 18.11 1.97
CA GLY A 40 0.98 17.76 3.14
C GLY A 40 -0.20 16.86 2.78
N ALA A 41 -0.73 16.15 3.78
CA ALA A 41 -1.90 15.30 3.63
C ALA A 41 -3.10 16.11 3.11
N ASP A 42 -3.73 15.65 2.03
CA ASP A 42 -5.03 16.16 1.60
C ASP A 42 -6.13 15.41 2.39
N ILE A 43 -7.28 16.03 2.63
CA ILE A 43 -8.34 15.43 3.46
C ILE A 43 -8.90 14.13 2.85
N ASP A 44 -8.80 13.97 1.52
CA ASP A 44 -9.26 12.79 0.77
C ASP A 44 -8.26 11.61 0.74
N SER A 45 -7.03 11.84 1.19
CA SER A 45 -5.91 10.87 1.20
C SER A 45 -6.08 9.70 2.18
N GLY A 46 -6.89 9.93 3.22
CA GLY A 46 -6.86 9.12 4.43
C GLY A 46 -5.62 9.44 5.29
N PRO A 47 -5.55 8.88 6.50
CA PRO A 47 -4.44 9.12 7.41
C PRO A 47 -3.09 8.69 6.82
N ILE A 48 -2.15 9.63 6.79
CA ILE A 48 -0.75 9.41 6.44
C ILE A 48 0.03 9.07 7.72
N VAL A 49 0.75 7.95 7.70
CA VAL A 49 1.66 7.58 8.80
C VAL A 49 3.07 7.55 8.24
N ASN A 50 3.93 8.48 8.68
CA ASN A 50 5.33 8.59 8.23
C ASN A 50 5.50 8.70 6.70
N GLY A 51 4.62 9.43 6.01
CA GLY A 51 4.68 9.56 4.55
C GLY A 51 4.16 8.35 3.77
N ILE A 52 3.66 7.31 4.45
CA ILE A 52 2.96 6.17 3.85
C ILE A 52 1.46 6.45 3.89
N GLY A 53 0.83 6.46 2.72
CA GLY A 53 -0.62 6.57 2.59
C GLY A 53 -1.27 5.22 2.81
N ALA A 54 -2.25 5.14 3.70
CA ALA A 54 -3.01 3.91 3.91
C ALA A 54 -3.67 3.46 2.59
N ALA A 55 -4.40 4.35 1.92
CA ALA A 55 -5.07 4.04 0.66
C ALA A 55 -4.08 3.54 -0.42
N ALA A 56 -2.97 4.26 -0.62
CA ALA A 56 -1.91 3.89 -1.57
C ALA A 56 -1.31 2.50 -1.26
N THR A 57 -1.12 2.19 0.02
CA THR A 57 -0.63 0.89 0.48
C THR A 57 -1.63 -0.23 0.20
N ALA A 58 -2.94 -0.02 0.41
CA ALA A 58 -3.97 -1.00 0.05
C ALA A 58 -3.98 -1.32 -1.45
N PHE A 59 -3.90 -0.28 -2.30
CA PHE A 59 -3.77 -0.46 -3.75
C PHE A 59 -2.48 -1.20 -4.13
N GLY A 60 -1.38 -0.89 -3.43
CA GLY A 60 -0.10 -1.57 -3.56
C GLY A 60 -0.18 -3.07 -3.28
N ILE A 61 -0.95 -3.50 -2.26
CA ILE A 61 -1.11 -4.92 -1.90
C ILE A 61 -1.75 -5.70 -3.05
N ALA A 62 -2.86 -5.19 -3.57
CA ALA A 62 -3.57 -5.85 -4.66
C ALA A 62 -2.74 -5.88 -5.94
N SER A 63 -2.06 -4.76 -6.26
CA SER A 63 -1.18 -4.66 -7.41
C SER A 63 0.00 -5.62 -7.30
N ALA A 64 0.69 -5.67 -6.16
CA ALA A 64 1.80 -6.60 -5.93
C ALA A 64 1.38 -8.06 -6.11
N LYS A 65 0.20 -8.43 -5.56
CA LYS A 65 -0.38 -9.77 -5.73
C LYS A 65 -0.68 -10.07 -7.20
N HIS A 66 -1.26 -9.11 -7.94
CA HIS A 66 -1.59 -9.27 -9.35
C HIS A 66 -0.37 -9.39 -10.26
N MET A 67 0.71 -8.71 -9.91
CA MET A 67 1.96 -8.73 -10.66
C MET A 67 2.87 -9.90 -10.27
N GLY A 68 2.48 -10.73 -9.29
CA GLY A 68 3.29 -11.84 -8.77
C GLY A 68 4.48 -11.39 -7.91
N ASP A 69 4.53 -10.12 -7.50
CA ASP A 69 5.60 -9.54 -6.68
C ASP A 69 5.37 -9.89 -5.20
N MET A 70 5.62 -11.15 -4.87
CA MET A 70 5.33 -11.69 -3.54
C MET A 70 6.22 -11.09 -2.44
N ASN A 71 7.43 -10.60 -2.79
CA ASN A 71 8.29 -9.91 -1.84
C ASN A 71 7.66 -8.60 -1.38
N THR A 72 7.22 -7.77 -2.32
CA THR A 72 6.56 -6.50 -2.01
C THR A 72 5.24 -6.76 -1.30
N TYR A 73 4.44 -7.72 -1.77
CA TYR A 73 3.19 -8.14 -1.12
C TYR A 73 3.40 -8.50 0.36
N ASN A 74 4.39 -9.34 0.65
CA ASN A 74 4.67 -9.78 2.02
C ASN A 74 5.11 -8.62 2.93
N LYS A 75 5.90 -7.68 2.42
CA LYS A 75 6.30 -6.48 3.17
C LYS A 75 5.07 -5.63 3.53
N LEU A 76 4.19 -5.37 2.57
CA LEU A 76 2.98 -4.57 2.77
C LEU A 76 2.02 -5.23 3.78
N VAL A 77 1.83 -6.55 3.70
CA VAL A 77 0.99 -7.29 4.65
C VAL A 77 1.59 -7.26 6.07
N ARG A 78 2.92 -7.34 6.20
CA ARG A 78 3.60 -7.18 7.50
C ARG A 78 3.40 -5.78 8.06
N THR A 79 3.46 -4.73 7.23
CA THR A 79 3.14 -3.36 7.63
C THR A 79 1.73 -3.26 8.21
N LEU A 80 0.73 -3.86 7.54
CA LEU A 80 -0.64 -3.92 8.06
C LEU A 80 -0.71 -4.59 9.42
N HIS A 81 -0.02 -5.71 9.60
CA HIS A 81 -0.04 -6.45 10.85
C HIS A 81 0.60 -5.64 11.99
N VAL A 82 1.70 -4.93 11.72
CA VAL A 82 2.33 -4.02 12.68
C VAL A 82 1.36 -2.89 13.04
N TRP A 83 0.77 -2.22 12.06
CA TRP A 83 -0.19 -1.14 12.30
C TRP A 83 -1.40 -1.58 13.10
N TYR A 84 -1.98 -2.74 12.77
CA TYR A 84 -3.09 -3.33 13.50
C TYR A 84 -2.70 -3.65 14.95
N SER A 85 -1.52 -4.24 15.15
CA SER A 85 -1.00 -4.55 16.49
C SER A 85 -0.77 -3.27 17.32
N THR A 86 -0.32 -2.19 16.68
CA THR A 86 -0.11 -0.88 17.32
C THR A 86 -1.39 -0.06 17.52
N ALA A 87 -2.42 -0.24 16.70
CA ALA A 87 -3.70 0.47 16.84
C ALA A 87 -4.41 0.10 18.16
N ASN A 88 -4.17 -1.10 18.69
CA ASN A 88 -4.62 -1.47 20.04
C ASN A 88 -3.99 -0.62 21.17
N PHE A 89 -2.88 0.08 20.88
CA PHE A 89 -2.23 1.01 21.82
C PHE A 89 -2.56 2.48 21.51
N PHE A 90 -3.01 2.79 20.29
CA PHE A 90 -3.37 4.13 19.82
C PHE A 90 -4.74 4.06 19.12
N PRO A 91 -5.85 4.23 19.86
CA PRO A 91 -7.21 4.02 19.33
C PRO A 91 -7.57 4.93 18.14
N GLU A 92 -6.87 6.05 17.98
CA GLU A 92 -6.96 6.92 16.80
C GLU A 92 -6.64 6.20 15.46
N ASN A 93 -5.85 5.11 15.50
CA ASN A 93 -5.44 4.33 14.33
C ASN A 93 -6.38 3.15 14.01
N GLU A 94 -7.38 2.87 14.84
CA GLU A 94 -8.30 1.73 14.67
C GLU A 94 -9.19 1.89 13.42
N LYS A 95 -9.72 3.10 13.19
CA LYS A 95 -10.51 3.41 11.98
C LYS A 95 -9.67 3.30 10.71
N LEU A 96 -8.41 3.75 10.77
CA LEU A 96 -7.47 3.67 9.65
C LEU A 96 -7.21 2.21 9.26
N THR A 97 -6.80 1.41 10.24
CA THR A 97 -6.42 0.01 10.03
C THR A 97 -7.60 -0.83 9.58
N SER A 98 -8.79 -0.61 10.15
CA SER A 98 -10.02 -1.32 9.76
C SER A 98 -10.46 -0.99 8.32
N GLY A 99 -10.43 0.29 7.93
CA GLY A 99 -10.73 0.71 6.55
C GLY A 99 -9.74 0.14 5.53
N LEU A 100 -8.46 0.11 5.90
CA LEU A 100 -7.38 -0.40 5.08
C LEU A 100 -7.44 -1.93 4.88
N LEU A 101 -7.75 -2.67 5.94
CA LEU A 101 -7.99 -4.11 5.89
C LEU A 101 -9.21 -4.42 5.02
N ALA A 102 -10.31 -3.69 5.21
CA ALA A 102 -11.50 -3.87 4.38
C ALA A 102 -11.23 -3.59 2.90
N ALA A 103 -10.47 -2.53 2.59
CA ALA A 103 -10.07 -2.20 1.22
C ALA A 103 -9.17 -3.30 0.62
N SER A 104 -8.11 -3.69 1.32
CA SER A 104 -7.18 -4.73 0.86
C SER A 104 -7.87 -6.09 0.68
N ILE A 105 -8.82 -6.48 1.54
CA ILE A 105 -9.65 -7.68 1.34
C ILE A 105 -10.51 -7.54 0.09
N ARG A 106 -11.21 -6.42 -0.11
CA ARG A 106 -12.06 -6.20 -1.30
C ARG A 106 -11.25 -6.29 -2.60
N PHE A 107 -10.06 -5.69 -2.63
CA PHE A 107 -9.17 -5.72 -3.78
C PHE A 107 -8.41 -7.04 -3.95
N SER A 108 -8.16 -7.79 -2.87
CA SER A 108 -7.51 -9.12 -2.93
C SER A 108 -8.51 -10.24 -3.27
N ALA A 109 -9.79 -10.05 -2.93
CA ALA A 109 -10.90 -10.97 -3.18
C ALA A 109 -11.55 -10.77 -4.56
N THR A 110 -11.18 -9.73 -5.30
CA THR A 110 -11.59 -9.57 -6.69
C THR A 110 -10.94 -10.69 -7.51
N LYS A 111 -11.69 -11.80 -7.66
CA LYS A 111 -11.30 -12.97 -8.45
C LYS A 111 -10.99 -12.53 -9.87
N HIS A 112 -9.85 -12.97 -10.35
CA HIS A 112 -9.34 -12.65 -11.66
C HIS A 112 -8.61 -13.85 -12.23
#